data_AF-A0AAN6RVS2-F1
#
_entry.id   AF-A0AAN6RVS2-F1
#
_cell.length_a   1.000
_cell.length_b   1.000
_cell.length_c   1.000
_cell.angle_alpha   90.00
_cell.angle_beta   90.00
_cell.angle_gamma   90.00
#
_symmetry.space_group_name_H-M   'P 1'
#
loop_
_entity.id
_entity.type
_entity.pdbx_description
1 polymer ?
#
loop_
_entity_poly.entity_id
_entity_poly.type
_entity_poly.pdbx_seq_one_letter_code
_entity_poly.pdbx_strand_id
1 'polypeptide(L)'
;MPEIASRSAASASVSASASSASTILTSVESMRDDNPPTTQFTSIQDLFEVINCTTGDFLAVTNVSPILFTEIERKRDKRRRKFRFRRYESDRQILFITIPTDLHELHFGLYQGYHNKLVRSGRGNSWRTIGTATRRAQQGHPGGDGGEGDSTGGPKPERGMKRFWPTLVIEAGDSESLSELHNDMRWWFFTSEHQVRIVLLAKFDHTRRALILEKWEEESSMARPGATTTRHAAALQPVLRQTITITEDVTTNPVSYNVARGALVLGFRFLFLRDPGPGEGDFVLSVQELQAYAEEVWKML
;
A
#
# COMPACT_ATOMS: atom_id res chain seq x y z
N MET A 1 87.67 -11.15 -1.27
CA MET A 1 87.53 -10.67 -2.66
C MET A 1 86.10 -10.17 -2.83
N PRO A 2 85.87 -8.85 -2.77
CA PRO A 2 84.56 -8.23 -2.84
C PRO A 2 84.22 -7.80 -4.28
N GLU A 3 82.93 -7.69 -4.61
CA GLU A 3 82.48 -6.81 -5.69
C GLU A 3 81.15 -6.14 -5.33
N ILE A 4 81.03 -4.90 -5.79
CA ILE A 4 80.28 -3.79 -5.22
C ILE A 4 78.99 -3.54 -6.01
N ALA A 5 77.94 -3.26 -5.24
CA ALA A 5 76.77 -2.39 -5.46
C ALA A 5 76.08 -2.30 -6.83
N SER A 6 74.74 -2.43 -6.76
CA SER A 6 73.82 -1.55 -7.46
C SER A 6 72.65 -1.22 -6.54
N ARG A 7 72.49 0.08 -6.24
CA ARG A 7 71.39 0.67 -5.47
C ARG A 7 70.19 0.88 -6.39
N SER A 8 68.99 0.52 -5.95
CA SER A 8 67.77 1.19 -6.39
C SER A 8 66.85 1.40 -5.19
N ALA A 9 66.39 2.63 -5.04
CA ALA A 9 65.53 3.11 -3.96
C ALA A 9 64.07 3.04 -4.39
N ALA A 10 63.19 2.57 -3.51
CA ALA A 10 61.76 2.87 -3.58
C ALA A 10 61.11 2.77 -2.20
N SER A 11 60.83 3.96 -1.65
CA SER A 11 59.57 4.35 -0.99
C SER A 11 58.86 3.35 -0.08
N ALA A 12 58.86 3.67 1.21
CA ALA A 12 57.96 3.12 2.22
C ALA A 12 56.48 3.35 1.87
N SER A 13 55.62 2.37 2.12
CA SER A 13 54.20 2.60 2.40
C SER A 13 53.74 1.64 3.48
N VAL A 14 53.44 2.23 4.65
CA VAL A 14 52.85 1.59 5.81
C VAL A 14 51.38 1.31 5.49
N SER A 15 50.99 0.04 5.45
CA SER A 15 49.58 -0.37 5.33
C SER A 15 48.87 -0.11 6.65
N ALA A 16 48.24 1.05 6.78
CA ALA A 16 47.27 1.32 7.84
C ALA A 16 45.94 0.65 7.49
N SER A 17 45.63 -0.44 8.18
CA SER A 17 44.30 -1.07 8.21
C SER A 17 43.36 -0.17 9.02
N ALA A 18 42.64 0.71 8.33
CA ALA A 18 41.54 1.47 8.93
C ALA A 18 40.28 0.60 8.94
N SER A 19 39.89 0.17 10.14
CA SER A 19 38.57 -0.39 10.43
C SER A 19 37.51 0.69 10.25
N SER A 20 36.85 0.72 9.10
CA SER A 20 35.68 1.57 8.88
C SER A 20 34.48 0.98 9.64
N ALA A 21 34.29 1.45 10.86
CA ALA A 21 33.06 1.26 11.62
C ALA A 21 31.90 1.89 10.84
N SER A 22 31.02 1.05 10.30
CA SER A 22 29.80 1.45 9.62
C SER A 22 28.88 2.15 10.61
N THR A 23 28.86 3.48 10.53
CA THR A 23 27.93 4.33 11.26
C THR A 23 26.58 4.23 10.55
N ILE A 24 25.77 3.24 10.95
CA ILE A 24 24.34 3.22 10.61
C ILE A 24 23.65 4.11 11.65
N LEU A 25 23.48 5.39 11.30
CA LEU A 25 22.63 6.31 12.02
C LEU A 25 21.55 6.83 11.06
N THR A 26 20.32 6.39 11.33
CA THR A 26 19.06 7.13 11.18
C THR A 26 18.99 8.19 10.08
N SER A 27 18.34 7.83 8.97
CA SER A 27 17.59 8.77 8.14
C SER A 27 16.10 8.50 8.33
N VAL A 28 15.57 8.98 9.46
CA VAL A 28 14.17 9.40 9.55
C VAL A 28 14.16 10.84 9.07
N GLU A 29 14.23 11.04 7.76
CA GLU A 29 14.03 12.36 7.17
C GLU A 29 12.54 12.65 7.11
N SER A 30 12.12 13.53 8.02
CA SER A 30 10.89 14.34 8.05
C SER A 30 9.80 13.98 7.04
N MET A 31 8.90 13.08 7.45
CA MET A 31 7.53 13.11 6.92
C MET A 31 6.90 14.41 7.42
N ARG A 32 6.63 15.37 6.54
CA ARG A 32 5.72 16.47 6.90
C ARG A 32 4.37 15.83 7.15
N ASP A 33 3.87 16.01 8.35
CA ASP A 33 2.53 15.65 8.78
C ASP A 33 1.57 16.70 8.19
N ASP A 34 1.52 16.79 6.86
CA ASP A 34 0.57 17.63 6.14
C ASP A 34 -0.78 16.93 6.20
N ASN A 35 -1.52 17.16 7.30
CA ASN A 35 -2.91 16.73 7.40
C ASN A 35 -3.63 17.16 6.12
N PRO A 36 -4.41 16.26 5.48
CA PRO A 36 -5.06 16.58 4.23
C PRO A 36 -6.03 17.75 4.45
N PRO A 37 -6.24 18.61 3.43
CA PRO A 37 -7.26 19.64 3.51
C PRO A 37 -8.60 19.02 3.90
N THR A 38 -9.18 19.49 5.01
CA THR A 38 -10.45 18.97 5.52
C THR A 38 -11.61 19.90 5.19
N THR A 39 -12.74 19.32 4.82
CA THR A 39 -14.02 20.03 4.71
C THR A 39 -14.87 19.77 5.96
N GLN A 40 -15.51 20.80 6.52
CA GLN A 40 -16.42 20.61 7.64
C GLN A 40 -17.79 20.11 7.15
N PHE A 41 -18.35 19.10 7.81
CA PHE A 41 -19.71 18.67 7.55
C PHE A 41 -20.73 19.74 7.99
N THR A 42 -21.66 20.07 7.09
CA THR A 42 -22.79 20.99 7.35
C THR A 42 -24.13 20.26 7.25
N SER A 43 -24.37 19.62 6.11
CA SER A 43 -25.55 18.80 5.86
C SER A 43 -25.24 17.67 4.89
N ILE A 44 -26.09 16.64 4.85
CA ILE A 44 -25.95 15.54 3.90
C ILE A 44 -26.07 16.03 2.45
N GLN A 45 -26.89 17.05 2.21
CA GLN A 45 -27.08 17.60 0.88
C GLN A 45 -25.81 18.32 0.42
N ASP A 46 -25.26 19.19 1.28
CA ASP A 46 -24.02 19.92 0.98
C ASP A 46 -22.84 18.95 0.82
N LEU A 47 -22.73 17.91 1.67
CA LEU A 47 -21.72 16.88 1.53
C LEU A 47 -21.74 16.26 0.13
N PHE A 48 -22.93 15.92 -0.37
CA PHE A 48 -23.06 15.34 -1.70
C PHE A 48 -22.79 16.34 -2.82
N GLU A 49 -23.06 17.63 -2.62
CA GLU A 49 -22.67 18.67 -3.57
C GLU A 49 -21.16 18.85 -3.61
N VAL A 50 -20.50 18.91 -2.44
CA VAL A 50 -19.03 18.95 -2.33
C VAL A 50 -18.40 17.76 -3.04
N ILE A 51 -18.89 16.53 -2.82
CA ILE A 51 -18.38 15.34 -3.51
C ILE A 51 -18.51 15.47 -5.03
N ASN A 52 -19.60 16.05 -5.54
CA ASN A 52 -19.80 16.21 -6.98
C ASN A 52 -18.90 17.28 -7.59
N CYS A 53 -18.52 18.29 -6.80
CA CYS A 53 -17.68 19.39 -7.22
C CYS A 53 -16.18 19.13 -6.97
N THR A 54 -15.83 18.06 -6.25
CA THR A 54 -14.44 17.71 -6.00
C THR A 54 -13.83 17.15 -7.27
N THR A 55 -12.70 17.71 -7.69
CA THR A 55 -11.98 17.33 -8.92
C THR A 55 -10.93 16.25 -8.67
N GLY A 56 -10.49 16.09 -7.41
CA GLY A 56 -9.58 15.03 -7.00
C GLY A 56 -10.31 13.73 -6.65
N ASP A 57 -9.53 12.73 -6.30
CA ASP A 57 -10.00 11.39 -5.92
C ASP A 57 -10.21 11.20 -4.41
N PHE A 58 -9.95 12.23 -3.60
CA PHE A 58 -9.95 12.15 -2.15
C PHE A 58 -10.62 13.35 -1.49
N LEU A 59 -11.41 13.09 -0.45
CA LEU A 59 -12.05 14.11 0.37
C LEU A 59 -12.07 13.68 1.85
N ALA A 60 -11.52 14.51 2.74
CA ALA A 60 -11.64 14.35 4.19
C ALA A 60 -12.72 15.28 4.75
N VAL A 61 -13.69 14.71 5.47
CA VAL A 61 -14.84 15.44 6.03
C VAL A 61 -14.84 15.32 7.55
N THR A 62 -14.78 16.45 8.25
CA THR A 62 -14.76 16.53 9.72
C THR A 62 -16.14 16.80 10.30
N ASN A 63 -16.30 16.63 11.63
CA ASN A 63 -17.56 16.80 12.36
C ASN A 63 -18.67 15.84 11.91
N VAL A 64 -18.30 14.64 11.48
CA VAL A 64 -19.23 13.56 11.16
C VAL A 64 -19.35 12.67 12.39
N SER A 65 -20.39 12.85 13.20
CA SER A 65 -20.64 11.98 14.35
C SER A 65 -21.06 10.56 13.92
N PRO A 66 -20.94 9.52 14.77
CA PRO A 66 -21.39 8.16 14.46
C PRO A 66 -22.85 8.06 13.96
N ILE A 67 -23.72 8.89 14.54
CA ILE A 67 -25.14 8.97 14.16
C ILE A 67 -25.26 9.57 12.74
N LEU A 68 -24.54 10.66 12.47
CA LEU A 68 -24.51 11.28 11.14
C LEU A 68 -23.90 10.34 10.09
N PHE A 69 -22.82 9.63 10.43
CA PHE A 69 -22.20 8.66 9.53
C PHE A 69 -23.20 7.57 9.13
N THR A 70 -23.92 7.00 10.09
CA THR A 70 -24.99 6.01 9.81
C THR A 70 -26.06 6.58 8.87
N GLU A 71 -26.43 7.85 9.03
CA GLU A 71 -27.38 8.49 8.12
C GLU A 71 -26.79 8.69 6.71
N ILE A 72 -25.53 9.12 6.61
CA ILE A 72 -24.80 9.27 5.35
C ILE A 72 -24.72 7.93 4.61
N GLU A 73 -24.38 6.84 5.29
CA GLU A 73 -24.38 5.48 4.73
C GLU A 73 -25.75 5.14 4.11
N ARG A 74 -26.82 5.29 4.90
CA ARG A 74 -28.19 5.01 4.47
C ARG A 74 -28.61 5.88 3.28
N LYS A 75 -28.18 7.14 3.23
CA LYS A 75 -28.53 8.08 2.14
C LYS A 75 -27.73 7.79 0.87
N ARG A 76 -26.43 7.46 0.99
CA ARG A 76 -25.60 7.01 -0.14
C ARG A 76 -26.20 5.78 -0.80
N ASP A 77 -26.55 4.76 -0.01
CA ASP A 77 -27.08 3.49 -0.51
C ASP A 77 -28.41 3.69 -1.25
N LYS A 78 -29.32 4.51 -0.70
CA LYS A 78 -30.58 4.86 -1.36
C LYS A 78 -30.38 5.62 -2.68
N ARG A 79 -29.36 6.47 -2.77
CA ARG A 79 -29.05 7.28 -3.96
C ARG A 79 -28.18 6.53 -4.98
N ARG A 80 -27.68 5.32 -4.65
CA ARG A 80 -26.79 4.49 -5.49
C ARG A 80 -25.59 5.29 -6.05
N ARG A 81 -25.04 6.20 -5.24
CA ARG A 81 -23.88 7.03 -5.62
C ARG A 81 -22.61 6.18 -5.68
N LYS A 82 -21.64 6.59 -6.49
CA LYS A 82 -20.44 5.80 -6.81
C LYS A 82 -19.23 6.04 -5.89
N PHE A 83 -19.26 7.04 -5.00
CA PHE A 83 -18.16 7.29 -4.07
C PHE A 83 -18.07 6.21 -2.97
N ARG A 84 -16.87 6.00 -2.42
CA ARG A 84 -16.58 4.94 -1.43
C ARG A 84 -16.19 5.56 -0.09
N PHE A 85 -16.54 4.89 1.00
CA PHE A 85 -16.06 5.28 2.34
C PHE A 85 -14.70 4.63 2.57
N ARG A 86 -13.62 5.31 2.15
CA ARG A 86 -12.23 4.87 2.30
C ARG A 86 -11.95 4.47 3.74
N ARG A 87 -12.21 5.39 4.67
CA ARG A 87 -12.14 5.15 6.12
C ARG A 87 -13.07 6.10 6.87
N TYR A 88 -13.63 5.63 7.97
CA TYR A 88 -14.26 6.45 8.99
C TYR A 88 -13.59 6.20 10.33
N GLU A 89 -13.28 7.28 11.04
CA GLU A 89 -12.67 7.29 12.36
C GLU A 89 -13.65 7.94 13.34
N SER A 90 -14.35 7.11 14.13
CA SER A 90 -15.44 7.56 15.00
C SER A 90 -14.97 8.50 16.11
N ASP A 91 -13.79 8.24 16.66
CA ASP A 91 -13.24 9.02 17.77
C ASP A 91 -12.82 10.42 17.31
N ARG A 92 -12.34 10.54 16.08
CA ARG A 92 -11.96 11.82 15.46
C ARG A 92 -13.12 12.49 14.72
N GLN A 93 -14.22 11.77 14.49
CA GLN A 93 -15.38 12.22 13.70
C GLN A 93 -14.98 12.66 12.29
N ILE A 94 -14.09 11.89 11.65
CA ILE A 94 -13.58 12.16 10.30
C ILE A 94 -14.01 11.04 9.36
N LEU A 95 -14.61 11.43 8.25
CA LEU A 95 -14.96 10.55 7.13
C LEU A 95 -14.05 10.86 5.94
N PHE A 96 -13.26 9.87 5.55
CA PHE A 96 -12.45 9.88 4.34
C PHE A 96 -13.22 9.21 3.21
N ILE A 97 -13.29 9.90 2.07
CA ILE A 97 -14.09 9.50 0.91
C ILE A 97 -13.20 9.38 -0.30
N THR A 98 -13.29 8.24 -0.97
CA THR A 98 -12.76 8.05 -2.31
C THR A 98 -13.78 8.52 -3.34
N ILE A 99 -13.32 9.34 -4.27
CA ILE A 99 -14.06 9.82 -5.42
C ILE A 99 -13.44 9.13 -6.64
N PRO A 100 -14.14 8.16 -7.27
CA PRO A 100 -13.59 7.48 -8.42
C PRO A 100 -13.33 8.44 -9.57
N THR A 101 -12.06 8.58 -9.96
CA THR A 101 -11.60 9.18 -11.21
C THR A 101 -11.01 8.09 -12.10
N ASP A 102 -10.81 8.36 -13.39
CA ASP A 102 -10.20 7.37 -14.29
C ASP A 102 -8.81 6.97 -13.79
N LEU A 103 -8.01 7.94 -13.34
CA LEU A 103 -6.67 7.68 -12.80
C LEU A 103 -6.71 6.94 -11.45
N HIS A 104 -7.69 7.24 -10.59
CA HIS A 104 -7.83 6.53 -9.32
C HIS A 104 -8.04 5.03 -9.50
N GLU A 105 -8.68 4.59 -10.59
CA GLU A 105 -8.90 3.17 -10.87
C GLU A 105 -7.61 2.40 -11.25
N LEU A 106 -6.42 3.01 -11.14
CA LEU A 106 -5.12 2.36 -11.32
C LEU A 106 -4.93 1.12 -10.42
N HIS A 107 -5.66 1.01 -9.29
CA HIS A 107 -5.67 -0.20 -8.46
C HIS A 107 -6.18 -1.43 -9.22
N PHE A 108 -7.09 -1.23 -10.17
CA PHE A 108 -7.77 -2.29 -10.89
C PHE A 108 -6.80 -3.05 -11.80
N GLY A 109 -5.89 -2.34 -12.48
CA GLY A 109 -4.87 -2.96 -13.34
C GLY A 109 -3.95 -3.90 -12.56
N LEU A 110 -3.52 -3.51 -11.35
CA LEU A 110 -2.73 -4.36 -10.46
C LEU A 110 -3.52 -5.58 -9.99
N TYR A 111 -4.77 -5.37 -9.56
CA TYR A 111 -5.63 -6.47 -9.11
C TYR A 111 -5.90 -7.48 -10.23
N GLN A 112 -6.16 -6.99 -11.45
CA GLN A 112 -6.32 -7.83 -12.63
C GLN A 112 -5.03 -8.59 -12.97
N GLY A 113 -3.87 -7.95 -12.92
CA GLY A 113 -2.58 -8.60 -13.14
C GLY A 113 -2.34 -9.77 -12.20
N TYR A 114 -2.61 -9.57 -10.91
CA TYR A 114 -2.60 -10.65 -9.91
C TYR A 114 -3.64 -11.73 -10.22
N HIS A 115 -4.90 -11.35 -10.46
CA HIS A 115 -6.00 -12.29 -10.68
C HIS A 115 -5.78 -13.15 -11.93
N ASN A 116 -5.22 -12.59 -13.00
CA ASN A 116 -4.89 -13.31 -14.22
C ASN A 116 -3.84 -14.40 -13.96
N LYS A 117 -2.83 -14.11 -13.14
CA LYS A 117 -1.82 -15.12 -12.73
C LYS A 117 -2.43 -16.20 -11.86
N LEU A 118 -3.30 -15.81 -10.92
CA LEU A 118 -4.07 -16.74 -10.12
C LEU A 118 -4.84 -17.74 -11.00
N VAL A 119 -5.60 -17.25 -11.98
CA VAL A 119 -6.36 -18.09 -12.92
C VAL A 119 -5.44 -18.98 -13.75
N ARG A 120 -4.36 -18.43 -14.33
CA ARG A 120 -3.38 -19.18 -15.13
C ARG A 120 -2.67 -20.28 -14.32
N SER A 121 -2.52 -20.08 -13.02
CA SER A 121 -1.96 -21.10 -12.10
C SER A 121 -2.98 -22.16 -11.67
N GLY A 122 -4.22 -22.12 -12.19
CA GLY A 122 -5.29 -23.07 -11.83
C GLY A 122 -5.97 -22.78 -10.49
N ARG A 123 -5.73 -21.60 -9.88
CA ARG A 123 -6.18 -21.25 -8.51
C ARG A 123 -7.31 -20.24 -8.46
N GLY A 124 -7.95 -19.94 -9.59
CA GLY A 124 -9.06 -18.96 -9.65
C GLY A 124 -10.18 -19.26 -8.65
N ASN A 125 -10.51 -20.53 -8.45
CA ASN A 125 -11.57 -20.95 -7.52
C ASN A 125 -11.14 -20.91 -6.04
N SER A 126 -9.85 -20.86 -5.75
CA SER A 126 -9.28 -20.80 -4.40
C SER A 126 -9.22 -19.38 -3.84
N TRP A 127 -9.68 -18.39 -4.60
CA TRP A 127 -9.70 -16.98 -4.19
C TRP A 127 -11.13 -16.44 -4.16
N ARG A 128 -11.37 -15.52 -3.24
CA ARG A 128 -12.56 -14.70 -3.20
C ARG A 128 -12.16 -13.25 -3.44
N THR A 129 -12.63 -12.69 -4.55
CA THR A 129 -12.70 -11.24 -4.71
C THR A 129 -13.74 -10.71 -3.73
N ILE A 130 -13.30 -9.84 -2.82
CA ILE A 130 -14.14 -9.15 -1.85
C ILE A 130 -14.55 -7.78 -2.42
N GLY A 131 -13.65 -7.13 -3.17
CA GLY A 131 -13.90 -5.83 -3.78
C GLY A 131 -14.09 -4.75 -2.72
N THR A 132 -15.10 -3.91 -2.91
CA THR A 132 -15.37 -2.69 -2.12
C THR A 132 -16.28 -2.94 -0.91
N ALA A 133 -16.30 -4.16 -0.37
CA ALA A 133 -17.15 -4.47 0.79
C ALA A 133 -16.67 -3.73 2.04
N THR A 134 -17.57 -2.97 2.68
CA THR A 134 -17.27 -2.26 3.93
C THR A 134 -16.80 -3.23 5.01
N ARG A 135 -15.63 -2.96 5.58
CA ARG A 135 -15.05 -3.66 6.73
C ARG A 135 -15.19 -2.77 7.96
N ARG A 136 -15.50 -3.37 9.11
CA ARG A 136 -15.70 -2.65 10.36
C ARG A 136 -14.82 -3.25 11.45
N ALA A 137 -14.36 -2.40 12.36
CA ALA A 137 -13.66 -2.82 13.56
C ALA A 137 -14.51 -3.83 14.38
N GLN A 138 -13.87 -4.63 15.23
CA GLN A 138 -14.56 -5.63 16.07
C GLN A 138 -15.78 -5.01 16.78
N GLN A 139 -16.88 -5.78 16.84
CA GLN A 139 -18.24 -5.41 17.26
C GLN A 139 -19.15 -4.77 16.20
N GLY A 140 -18.65 -4.39 15.02
CA GLY A 140 -19.44 -4.26 13.79
C GLY A 140 -20.76 -3.48 13.88
N HIS A 141 -20.80 -2.41 14.69
CA HIS A 141 -22.00 -1.61 14.87
C HIS A 141 -22.07 -0.51 13.79
N PRO A 142 -23.27 -0.16 13.29
CA PRO A 142 -23.45 1.00 12.43
C PRO A 142 -22.88 2.26 13.09
N GLY A 143 -22.22 3.12 12.31
CA GLY A 143 -21.62 4.35 12.85
C GLY A 143 -20.27 4.17 13.54
N GLY A 144 -19.74 2.95 13.66
CA GLY A 144 -18.38 2.71 14.16
C GLY A 144 -17.32 2.70 13.06
N ASP A 145 -16.05 2.63 13.47
CA ASP A 145 -14.89 2.55 12.57
C ASP A 145 -15.08 1.53 11.46
N GLY A 146 -14.82 1.96 10.23
CA GLY A 146 -14.94 1.12 9.06
C GLY A 146 -14.36 1.74 7.80
N GLY A 147 -14.20 0.93 6.77
CA GLY A 147 -13.56 1.33 5.52
C GLY A 147 -13.84 0.35 4.38
N GLU A 148 -13.74 0.86 3.16
CA GLU A 148 -13.94 0.14 1.90
C GLU A 148 -12.64 0.25 1.11
N GLY A 149 -11.93 -0.87 0.93
CA GLY A 149 -10.71 -0.87 0.13
C GLY A 149 -11.02 -0.88 -1.36
N ASP A 150 -10.13 -0.30 -2.16
CA ASP A 150 -10.36 -0.17 -3.60
C ASP A 150 -10.38 -1.51 -4.33
N SER A 151 -9.45 -2.40 -3.98
CA SER A 151 -9.46 -3.79 -4.45
C SER A 151 -8.97 -4.74 -3.38
N THR A 152 -9.83 -5.68 -2.99
CA THR A 152 -9.55 -6.60 -1.89
C THR A 152 -9.89 -8.05 -2.22
N GLY A 153 -9.16 -8.97 -1.60
CA GLY A 153 -9.42 -10.40 -1.75
C GLY A 153 -8.71 -11.27 -0.72
N GLY A 154 -9.10 -12.54 -0.69
CA GLY A 154 -8.46 -13.52 0.17
C GLY A 154 -8.73 -14.97 -0.24
N PRO A 155 -8.05 -15.93 0.38
CA PRO A 155 -8.13 -17.34 0.03
C PRO A 155 -9.43 -17.95 0.53
N LYS A 156 -9.90 -18.98 -0.17
CA LYS A 156 -10.98 -19.85 0.27
C LYS A 156 -10.40 -21.17 0.79
N PRO A 157 -10.97 -21.73 1.87
CA PRO A 157 -12.14 -21.26 2.60
C PRO A 157 -11.86 -20.20 3.68
N GLU A 158 -10.59 -19.94 4.02
CA GLU A 158 -10.15 -19.21 5.21
C GLU A 158 -10.72 -17.78 5.29
N ARG A 159 -10.91 -17.13 4.13
CA ARG A 159 -11.53 -15.79 3.97
C ARG A 159 -12.79 -15.85 3.10
N GLY A 160 -13.41 -17.01 3.01
CA GLY A 160 -14.58 -17.26 2.16
C GLY A 160 -15.86 -16.55 2.62
N MET A 161 -16.02 -16.21 3.91
CA MET A 161 -17.24 -15.63 4.47
C MET A 161 -17.19 -14.10 4.61
N LYS A 162 -18.36 -13.44 4.59
CA LYS A 162 -18.45 -11.96 4.62
C LYS A 162 -17.81 -11.31 5.85
N ARG A 163 -17.74 -12.01 6.99
CA ARG A 163 -17.16 -11.48 8.23
C ARG A 163 -15.63 -11.41 8.27
N PHE A 164 -14.95 -12.12 7.38
CA PHE A 164 -13.49 -12.19 7.42
C PHE A 164 -12.84 -11.07 6.62
N TRP A 165 -11.74 -10.54 7.15
CA TRP A 165 -10.90 -9.55 6.50
C TRP A 165 -10.16 -10.15 5.29
N PRO A 166 -9.87 -9.38 4.23
CA PRO A 166 -9.03 -9.85 3.13
C PRO A 166 -7.61 -10.19 3.60
N THR A 167 -6.82 -10.89 2.78
CA THR A 167 -5.36 -11.00 2.98
C THR A 167 -4.59 -10.02 2.11
N LEU A 168 -5.16 -9.61 0.96
CA LEU A 168 -4.64 -8.58 0.06
C LEU A 168 -5.59 -7.39 0.01
N VAL A 169 -5.05 -6.21 0.23
CA VAL A 169 -5.69 -4.91 -0.01
C VAL A 169 -4.82 -4.12 -0.99
N ILE A 170 -5.44 -3.47 -1.97
CA ILE A 170 -4.82 -2.48 -2.83
C ILE A 170 -5.56 -1.16 -2.61
N GLU A 171 -4.83 -0.09 -2.34
CA GLU A 171 -5.34 1.28 -2.28
C GLU A 171 -4.66 2.14 -3.33
N ALA A 172 -5.46 2.92 -4.06
CA ALA A 172 -4.96 3.88 -5.02
C ALA A 172 -5.04 5.31 -4.49
N GLY A 173 -4.12 6.15 -4.95
CA GLY A 173 -4.18 7.59 -4.76
C GLY A 173 -3.65 8.35 -5.97
N ASP A 174 -4.39 9.37 -6.36
CA ASP A 174 -4.09 10.31 -7.43
C ASP A 174 -3.85 11.71 -6.85
N SER A 175 -4.89 12.34 -6.31
CA SER A 175 -4.79 13.60 -5.56
C SER A 175 -4.49 13.36 -4.08
N GLU A 176 -4.81 12.17 -3.57
CA GLU A 176 -4.43 11.72 -2.24
C GLU A 176 -2.90 11.73 -2.05
N SER A 177 -2.46 12.16 -0.86
CA SER A 177 -1.04 12.18 -0.52
C SER A 177 -0.53 10.77 -0.20
N LEU A 178 0.76 10.52 -0.40
CA LEU A 178 1.36 9.24 0.01
C LEU A 178 1.27 9.03 1.54
N SER A 179 1.28 10.11 2.33
CA SER A 179 1.11 10.05 3.78
C SER A 179 -0.28 9.53 4.17
N GLU A 180 -1.33 9.97 3.48
CA GLU A 180 -2.69 9.47 3.70
C GLU A 180 -2.83 8.01 3.30
N LEU A 181 -2.22 7.60 2.18
CA LEU A 181 -2.14 6.17 1.83
C LEU A 181 -1.38 5.34 2.87
N HIS A 182 -0.36 5.89 3.54
CA HIS A 182 0.28 5.22 4.68
C HIS A 182 -0.66 5.11 5.88
N ASN A 183 -1.51 6.11 6.13
CA ASN A 183 -2.53 6.04 7.16
C ASN A 183 -3.56 4.94 6.85
N ASP A 184 -3.98 4.81 5.59
CA ASP A 184 -4.81 3.70 5.10
C ASP A 184 -4.17 2.34 5.33
N MET A 185 -2.92 2.19 4.92
CA MET A 185 -2.16 0.96 5.17
C MET A 185 -2.13 0.60 6.66
N ARG A 186 -1.80 1.57 7.53
CA ARG A 186 -1.78 1.35 8.98
C ARG A 186 -3.15 0.90 9.47
N TRP A 187 -4.21 1.59 9.07
CA TRP A 187 -5.57 1.26 9.47
C TRP A 187 -5.96 -0.17 9.07
N TRP A 188 -5.63 -0.61 7.86
CA TRP A 188 -5.93 -1.98 7.42
C TRP A 188 -5.23 -3.02 8.29
N PHE A 189 -3.95 -2.83 8.63
CA PHE A 189 -3.25 -3.76 9.51
C PHE A 189 -3.81 -3.71 10.93
N PHE A 190 -3.94 -2.53 11.54
CA PHE A 190 -4.36 -2.42 12.94
C PHE A 190 -5.82 -2.83 13.15
N THR A 191 -6.75 -2.30 12.35
CA THR A 191 -8.20 -2.55 12.52
C THR A 191 -8.59 -4.00 12.19
N SER A 192 -7.82 -4.66 11.33
CA SER A 192 -8.03 -6.08 11.03
C SER A 192 -7.41 -7.03 12.06
N GLU A 193 -6.74 -6.51 13.10
CA GLU A 193 -5.88 -7.29 14.01
C GLU A 193 -4.86 -8.10 13.22
N HIS A 194 -4.27 -7.43 12.23
CA HIS A 194 -3.35 -7.97 11.25
C HIS A 194 -3.88 -9.14 10.41
N GLN A 195 -5.20 -9.38 10.34
CA GLN A 195 -5.73 -10.41 9.43
C GLN A 195 -5.47 -10.10 7.95
N VAL A 196 -5.30 -8.81 7.60
CA VAL A 196 -4.68 -8.35 6.36
C VAL A 196 -3.18 -8.63 6.41
N ARG A 197 -2.64 -9.22 5.35
CA ARG A 197 -1.21 -9.63 5.30
C ARG A 197 -0.37 -8.81 4.33
N ILE A 198 -1.00 -8.31 3.26
CA ILE A 198 -0.37 -7.45 2.26
C ILE A 198 -1.28 -6.24 2.02
N VAL A 199 -0.69 -5.05 2.11
CA VAL A 199 -1.28 -3.82 1.56
C VAL A 199 -0.38 -3.33 0.43
N LEU A 200 -0.95 -3.16 -0.76
CA LEU A 200 -0.32 -2.49 -1.87
C LEU A 200 -0.85 -1.06 -1.96
N LEU A 201 0.04 -0.09 -1.93
CA LEU A 201 -0.28 1.30 -2.22
C LEU A 201 0.16 1.60 -3.64
N ALA A 202 -0.71 2.21 -4.43
CA ALA A 202 -0.42 2.60 -5.79
C ALA A 202 -0.73 4.09 -5.95
N LYS A 203 0.30 4.89 -6.18
CA LYS A 203 0.22 6.35 -6.14
C LYS A 203 0.74 6.93 -7.45
N PHE A 204 -0.09 7.71 -8.15
CA PHE A 204 0.41 8.56 -9.22
C PHE A 204 0.89 9.90 -8.65
N ASP A 205 2.19 10.18 -8.74
CA ASP A 205 2.79 11.44 -8.31
C ASP A 205 2.89 12.40 -9.51
N HIS A 206 1.99 13.37 -9.58
CA HIS A 206 1.96 14.39 -10.63
C HIS A 206 3.19 15.28 -10.66
N THR A 207 3.84 15.53 -9.50
CA THR A 207 5.00 16.42 -9.42
C THR A 207 6.21 15.77 -10.08
N ARG A 208 6.41 14.48 -9.80
CA ARG A 208 7.50 13.68 -10.40
C ARG A 208 7.10 12.99 -11.70
N ARG A 209 5.83 13.07 -12.09
CA ARG A 209 5.22 12.31 -13.20
C ARG A 209 5.64 10.84 -13.12
N ALA A 210 5.36 10.21 -11.97
CA ALA A 210 5.83 8.88 -11.65
C ALA A 210 4.75 8.05 -10.95
N LEU A 211 4.68 6.76 -11.28
CA LEU A 211 3.86 5.80 -10.54
C LEU A 211 4.69 5.15 -9.45
N ILE A 212 4.19 5.15 -8.23
CA ILE A 212 4.85 4.62 -7.05
C ILE A 212 4.02 3.46 -6.55
N LEU A 213 4.63 2.28 -6.46
CA LEU A 213 4.02 1.11 -5.85
C LEU A 213 4.78 0.78 -4.57
N GLU A 214 4.07 0.72 -3.45
CA GLU A 214 4.63 0.24 -2.20
C GLU A 214 3.94 -1.04 -1.77
N LYS A 215 4.74 -2.06 -1.45
CA LYS A 215 4.24 -3.30 -0.85
C LYS A 215 4.62 -3.34 0.62
N TRP A 216 3.59 -3.32 1.45
CA TRP A 216 3.68 -3.46 2.89
C TRP A 216 3.25 -4.87 3.30
N GLU A 217 4.03 -5.51 4.17
CA GLU A 217 3.73 -6.82 4.74
C GLU A 217 3.76 -6.77 6.26
N GLU A 218 3.05 -7.70 6.88
CA GLU A 218 3.14 -7.94 8.32
C GLU A 218 4.50 -8.56 8.67
N GLU A 219 5.16 -8.04 9.71
CA GLU A 219 6.32 -8.66 10.33
C GLU A 219 6.18 -8.68 11.86
N SER A 220 6.64 -9.78 12.46
CA SER A 220 6.77 -9.91 13.92
C SER A 220 8.05 -9.20 14.37
N SER A 221 7.91 -8.15 15.17
CA SER A 221 9.07 -7.56 15.84
C SER A 221 9.57 -8.54 16.92
N MET A 222 10.62 -9.30 16.61
CA MET A 222 11.30 -10.08 17.65
C MET A 222 11.93 -9.11 18.65
N ALA A 223 11.65 -9.31 19.94
CA ALA A 223 12.40 -8.64 21.00
C ALA A 223 13.90 -8.96 20.82
N ARG A 224 14.75 -7.92 20.89
CA ARG A 224 16.20 -8.08 20.78
C ARG A 224 16.69 -9.16 21.77
N PRO A 225 17.57 -10.09 21.36
CA PRO A 225 18.16 -11.05 22.28
C PRO A 225 18.86 -10.31 23.42
N GLY A 226 18.44 -10.54 24.67
CA GLY A 226 19.06 -9.95 25.87
C GLY A 226 18.26 -8.87 26.60
N ALA A 227 17.08 -8.47 26.12
CA ALA A 227 16.19 -7.60 26.89
C ALA A 227 15.48 -8.41 28.00
N THR A 228 15.72 -8.04 29.26
CA THR A 228 15.09 -8.67 30.44
C THR A 228 13.56 -8.55 30.34
N THR A 229 12.90 -9.70 30.43
CA THR A 229 11.48 -9.92 30.21
C THR A 229 10.60 -9.12 31.18
N THR A 230 10.06 -8.00 30.71
CA THR A 230 8.63 -7.71 30.88
C THR A 230 7.92 -8.18 29.61
N ARG A 231 6.69 -8.70 29.73
CA ARG A 231 5.89 -9.33 28.65
C ARG A 231 5.59 -8.39 27.46
N HIS A 232 6.59 -7.98 26.70
CA HIS A 232 6.37 -7.48 25.35
C HIS A 232 6.27 -8.71 24.46
N ALA A 233 5.04 -9.22 24.30
CA ALA A 233 4.71 -10.10 23.20
C ALA A 233 5.22 -9.45 21.91
N ALA A 234 5.78 -10.25 21.00
CA ALA A 234 6.25 -9.73 19.72
C ALA A 234 5.14 -8.90 19.07
N ALA A 235 5.37 -7.60 18.90
CA ALA A 235 4.37 -6.72 18.34
C ALA A 235 4.40 -6.88 16.82
N LEU A 236 3.24 -7.16 16.23
CA LEU A 236 3.10 -7.19 14.78
C LEU A 236 3.10 -5.75 14.28
N GLN A 237 3.84 -5.50 13.20
CA GLN A 237 3.90 -4.18 12.60
C GLN A 237 3.96 -4.29 11.06
N PRO A 238 3.39 -3.31 10.34
CA PRO A 238 3.59 -3.22 8.91
C PRO A 238 5.04 -2.82 8.59
N VAL A 239 5.64 -3.50 7.62
CA VAL A 239 7.00 -3.21 7.14
C VAL A 239 6.97 -3.04 5.63
N LEU A 240 7.58 -1.97 5.15
CA LEU A 240 7.78 -1.71 3.73
C LEU A 240 8.79 -2.72 3.16
N ARG A 241 8.35 -3.55 2.23
CA ARG A 241 9.17 -4.62 1.63
C ARG A 241 9.66 -4.28 0.24
N GLN A 242 8.84 -3.60 -0.53
CA GLN A 242 9.20 -3.15 -1.88
C GLN A 242 8.65 -1.75 -2.11
N THR A 243 9.49 -0.90 -2.69
CA THR A 243 9.07 0.32 -3.36
C THR A 243 9.49 0.19 -4.80
N ILE A 244 8.55 0.31 -5.73
CA ILE A 244 8.79 0.32 -7.17
C ILE A 244 8.39 1.69 -7.67
N THR A 245 9.22 2.29 -8.51
CA THR A 245 8.92 3.57 -9.15
C THR A 245 8.96 3.36 -10.65
N ILE A 246 7.89 3.76 -11.34
CA ILE A 246 7.79 3.69 -12.78
C ILE A 246 7.72 5.10 -13.32
N THR A 247 8.63 5.43 -14.24
CA THR A 247 8.70 6.74 -14.88
C THR A 247 8.62 6.60 -16.39
N GLU A 248 7.92 7.52 -17.04
CA GLU A 248 7.87 7.63 -18.49
C GLU A 248 9.23 8.08 -19.06
N ASP A 249 9.69 7.42 -20.11
CA ASP A 249 10.84 7.83 -20.91
C ASP A 249 10.35 8.31 -22.28
N VAL A 250 10.19 9.63 -22.38
CA VAL A 250 9.73 10.31 -23.59
C VAL A 250 10.81 10.40 -24.68
N THR A 251 12.04 9.93 -24.42
CA THR A 251 13.13 9.96 -25.40
C THR A 251 13.07 8.77 -26.38
N THR A 252 12.27 7.76 -26.09
CA THR A 252 12.08 6.58 -26.94
C THR A 252 10.83 6.71 -27.82
N ASN A 253 10.79 6.01 -28.96
CA ASN A 253 9.61 5.91 -29.82
C ASN A 253 9.35 4.44 -30.22
N PRO A 254 8.28 3.78 -29.73
CA PRO A 254 7.26 4.33 -28.84
C PRO A 254 7.84 4.72 -27.46
N VAL A 255 7.09 5.56 -26.72
CA VAL A 255 7.40 5.92 -25.33
C VAL A 255 7.57 4.63 -24.52
N SER A 256 8.59 4.58 -23.68
CA SER A 256 8.88 3.43 -22.82
C SER A 256 8.75 3.81 -21.35
N TYR A 257 8.68 2.80 -20.49
CA TYR A 257 8.48 2.98 -19.05
C TYR A 257 9.62 2.31 -18.30
N ASN A 258 10.35 3.10 -17.51
CA ASN A 258 11.47 2.62 -16.71
C ASN A 258 10.96 2.16 -15.34
N VAL A 259 11.11 0.87 -15.04
CA VAL A 259 10.68 0.26 -13.78
C VAL A 259 11.88 0.11 -12.84
N ALA A 260 12.00 0.99 -11.87
CA ALA A 260 13.03 0.91 -10.84
C ALA A 260 12.70 -0.20 -9.82
N ARG A 261 13.73 -0.94 -9.38
CA ARG A 261 13.65 -1.99 -8.34
C ARG A 261 12.86 -3.25 -8.74
N GLY A 262 12.59 -3.43 -10.03
CA GLY A 262 12.23 -4.71 -10.62
C GLY A 262 10.74 -5.10 -10.51
N ALA A 263 10.48 -6.40 -10.49
CA ALA A 263 9.13 -6.97 -10.48
C ALA A 263 8.43 -6.80 -9.12
N LEU A 264 7.09 -6.70 -9.14
CA LEU A 264 6.27 -6.74 -7.94
C LEU A 264 6.02 -8.21 -7.54
N VAL A 265 6.36 -8.58 -6.30
CA VAL A 265 6.28 -9.96 -5.82
C VAL A 265 5.30 -10.05 -4.66
N LEU A 266 4.21 -10.78 -4.85
CA LEU A 266 3.21 -11.04 -3.82
C LEU A 266 3.41 -12.44 -3.24
N GLY A 267 3.83 -12.49 -1.97
CA GLY A 267 4.20 -13.72 -1.29
C GLY A 267 3.03 -14.70 -1.17
N PHE A 268 3.19 -15.93 -1.66
CA PHE A 268 2.15 -16.96 -1.62
C PHE A 268 1.66 -17.20 -0.19
N ARG A 269 2.61 -17.29 0.77
CA ARG A 269 2.32 -17.56 2.18
C ARG A 269 1.36 -16.54 2.80
N PHE A 270 1.51 -15.27 2.42
CA PHE A 270 0.70 -14.18 2.96
C PHE A 270 -0.68 -14.15 2.30
N LEU A 271 -0.72 -14.41 0.99
CA LEU A 271 -1.97 -14.49 0.24
C LEU A 271 -2.82 -15.67 0.69
N PHE A 272 -2.24 -16.86 0.87
CA PHE A 272 -2.96 -18.12 1.11
C PHE A 272 -2.90 -18.63 2.55
N LEU A 273 -2.18 -17.95 3.45
CA LEU A 273 -2.08 -18.29 4.88
C LEU A 273 -1.50 -19.69 5.14
N ARG A 274 -0.68 -20.20 4.21
CA ARG A 274 0.03 -21.48 4.30
C ARG A 274 1.28 -21.47 3.43
N ASP A 275 2.22 -22.36 3.71
CA ASP A 275 3.39 -22.53 2.85
C ASP A 275 3.00 -23.02 1.44
N PRO A 276 3.78 -22.64 0.41
CA PRO A 276 3.58 -23.14 -0.94
C PRO A 276 3.90 -24.63 -1.02
N GLY A 277 3.03 -25.40 -1.67
CA GLY A 277 3.28 -26.79 -2.05
C GLY A 277 4.06 -26.92 -3.37
N PRO A 278 4.21 -28.15 -3.91
CA PRO A 278 4.83 -28.37 -5.20
C PRO A 278 4.13 -27.59 -6.32
N GLY A 279 4.92 -26.83 -7.10
CA GLY A 279 4.40 -25.99 -8.18
C GLY A 279 3.68 -24.73 -7.73
N GLU A 280 3.70 -24.42 -6.43
CA GLU A 280 3.24 -23.14 -5.88
C GLU A 280 4.42 -22.21 -5.63
N GLY A 281 4.18 -20.93 -5.81
CA GLY A 281 5.16 -19.89 -5.59
C GLY A 281 4.50 -18.53 -5.57
N ASP A 282 5.33 -17.53 -5.36
CA ASP A 282 4.88 -16.15 -5.27
C ASP A 282 4.29 -15.68 -6.61
N PHE A 283 3.36 -14.74 -6.53
CA PHE A 283 2.76 -14.13 -7.71
C PHE A 283 3.61 -12.93 -8.11
N VAL A 284 4.32 -13.07 -9.22
CA VAL A 284 5.27 -12.06 -9.71
C VAL A 284 4.67 -11.31 -10.90
N LEU A 285 4.35 -10.03 -10.74
CA LEU A 285 4.10 -9.11 -11.87
C LEU A 285 5.45 -8.65 -12.39
N SER A 286 5.82 -9.17 -13.55
CA SER A 286 7.11 -8.92 -14.20
C SER A 286 7.30 -7.45 -14.55
N VAL A 287 8.55 -7.05 -14.82
CA VAL A 287 8.87 -5.70 -15.29
C VAL A 287 8.07 -5.36 -16.56
N GLN A 288 7.94 -6.30 -17.49
CA GLN A 288 7.19 -6.10 -18.73
C GLN A 288 5.69 -5.90 -18.47
N GLU A 289 5.11 -6.65 -17.52
CA GLU A 289 3.71 -6.44 -17.13
C GLU A 289 3.52 -5.10 -16.40
N LEU A 290 4.48 -4.66 -15.60
CA LEU A 290 4.46 -3.35 -14.96
C LEU A 290 4.64 -2.19 -15.96
N GLN A 291 5.42 -2.39 -17.02
CA GLN A 291 5.53 -1.44 -18.13
C GLN A 291 4.20 -1.32 -18.90
N ALA A 292 3.57 -2.44 -19.23
CA ALA A 292 2.25 -2.43 -19.89
C ALA A 292 1.19 -1.80 -18.98
N TYR A 293 1.23 -2.08 -17.68
CA TYR A 293 0.36 -1.43 -16.71
C TYR A 293 0.57 0.09 -16.66
N ALA A 294 1.82 0.56 -16.64
CA ALA A 294 2.12 1.99 -16.67
C ALA A 294 1.65 2.66 -17.96
N GLU A 295 1.78 1.99 -19.10
CA GLU A 295 1.24 2.48 -20.38
C GLU A 295 -0.27 2.74 -20.31
N GLU A 296 -1.03 1.83 -19.71
CA GLU A 296 -2.48 2.01 -19.53
C GLU A 296 -2.80 3.15 -18.55
N VAL A 297 -2.03 3.28 -17.46
CA VAL A 297 -2.20 4.39 -16.49
C VAL A 297 -1.94 5.74 -17.16
N TRP A 298 -0.90 5.86 -18.00
CA TRP A 298 -0.58 7.12 -18.68
C TRP A 298 -1.62 7.54 -19.72
N LYS A 299 -2.38 6.58 -20.30
CA LYS A 299 -3.51 6.87 -21.19
C LYS A 299 -4.70 7.51 -20.46
N MET A 300 -4.72 7.47 -19.12
CA MET A 300 -5.78 8.04 -18.27
C MET A 300 -5.47 9.47 -17.80
N LEU A 301 -4.25 9.98 -18.07
CA LEU A 301 -3.83 11.37 -17.78
C LEU A 301 -4.41 12.36 -18.79
#